data_AF-A0A3N5NGS8-F1
#
_entry.id   AF-A0A3N5NGS8-F1
#
_cell.length_a   1.000
_cell.length_b   1.000
_cell.length_c   1.000
_cell.angle_alpha   90.00
_cell.angle_beta   90.00
_cell.angle_gamma   90.00
#
_symmetry.space_group_name_H-M   'P 1'
#
loop_
_entity.id
_entity.type
_entity.pdbx_description
1 polymer ?
#
loop_
_entity_poly.entity_id
_entity_poly.type
_entity_poly.pdbx_seq_one_letter_code
_entity_poly.pdbx_strand_id
1 'polypeptide(L)'
;MFLVLALAALLLFPSVSNSATPQEEFKKIQEQIQEQKKKLSETLRRESSVLDEIDSVNVKLTKAEAELRKQRRILKQTEAEIDEVTKEIAQTRKNLDKQKEWLARKLRIMQRYGYAGDMVMILMSTEDISQMMRVWKYLENLTRYENNILSSYRANLRALDEKSEKLLVLKTELEKNTAKVKTKENEMAEKKREKEVILSSVRDEKSSRQKMISELREAANRLLDIIRESSRKDDYSAKGFGRLKGSLPWPSEGRIAIPYGSQKDP
;
A
#
# COMPACT_ATOMS: atom_id res chain seq x y z
N MET A 1 -49.25 27.68 -16.12
CA MET A 1 -50.64 27.59 -16.61
C MET A 1 -50.64 26.58 -17.74
N PHE A 2 -51.35 25.45 -17.59
CA PHE A 2 -51.36 24.23 -18.44
C PHE A 2 -50.44 23.04 -18.10
N LEU A 3 -50.26 22.69 -16.82
CA LEU A 3 -49.76 21.35 -16.47
C LEU A 3 -50.16 20.88 -15.06
N VAL A 4 -51.33 21.35 -14.56
CA VAL A 4 -51.86 20.98 -13.24
C VAL A 4 -53.14 20.13 -13.36
N LEU A 5 -53.65 19.92 -14.59
CA LEU A 5 -54.96 19.31 -14.81
C LEU A 5 -54.94 17.82 -15.21
N ALA A 6 -53.78 17.16 -15.21
CA ALA A 6 -53.66 15.73 -15.56
C ALA A 6 -53.34 14.82 -14.35
N LEU A 7 -53.11 15.39 -13.16
CA LEU A 7 -52.68 14.64 -11.97
C LEU A 7 -53.83 14.31 -10.99
N ALA A 8 -55.07 14.67 -11.33
CA ALA A 8 -56.23 14.52 -10.44
C ALA A 8 -57.18 13.35 -10.81
N ALA A 9 -56.84 12.54 -11.83
CA ALA A 9 -57.74 11.51 -12.35
C ALA A 9 -57.31 10.05 -12.07
N LEU A 10 -56.28 9.82 -11.25
CA LEU A 10 -55.78 8.45 -10.95
C LEU A 10 -56.00 7.97 -9.51
N LEU A 11 -56.82 8.67 -8.72
CA LEU A 11 -57.06 8.37 -7.29
C LEU A 11 -58.37 7.60 -6.99
N LEU A 12 -58.96 6.92 -7.98
CA LEU A 12 -60.16 6.10 -7.79
C LEU A 12 -59.97 4.66 -8.27
N PHE A 13 -58.86 4.04 -7.89
CA PHE A 13 -58.79 2.58 -7.87
C PHE A 13 -59.12 2.10 -6.45
N PRO A 14 -60.19 1.31 -6.26
CA PRO A 14 -60.44 0.69 -4.97
C PRO A 14 -59.23 -0.19 -4.64
N SER A 15 -58.58 0.09 -3.52
CA SER A 15 -57.60 -0.80 -2.94
C SER A 15 -58.28 -2.15 -2.70
N VAL A 16 -58.07 -3.08 -3.62
CA VAL A 16 -58.29 -4.50 -3.34
C VAL A 16 -57.27 -4.83 -2.25
N SER A 17 -57.72 -4.82 -1.01
CA SER A 17 -57.01 -5.35 0.14
C SER A 17 -56.81 -6.84 -0.10
N ASN A 18 -55.79 -7.18 -0.87
CA ASN A 18 -55.30 -8.54 -0.98
C ASN A 18 -54.61 -8.85 0.35
N SER A 19 -55.40 -9.15 1.37
CA SER A 19 -54.91 -9.65 2.64
C SER A 19 -54.32 -11.02 2.37
N ALA A 20 -53.03 -11.04 2.02
CA ALA A 20 -52.24 -12.27 1.99
C ALA A 20 -52.48 -12.95 3.34
N THR A 21 -52.86 -14.23 3.30
CA THR A 21 -53.08 -14.95 4.54
C THR A 21 -51.73 -15.02 5.28
N PRO A 22 -51.71 -14.95 6.63
CA PRO A 22 -50.46 -15.08 7.40
C PRO A 22 -49.62 -16.30 6.98
N GLN A 23 -50.26 -17.36 6.50
CA GLN A 23 -49.65 -18.56 5.95
C GLN A 23 -48.89 -18.30 4.63
N GLU A 24 -49.39 -17.45 3.74
CA GLU A 24 -48.71 -17.05 2.50
C GLU A 24 -47.50 -16.15 2.78
N GLU A 25 -47.63 -15.22 3.73
CA GLU A 25 -46.50 -14.39 4.17
C GLU A 25 -45.39 -15.23 4.81
N PHE A 26 -45.75 -16.20 5.66
CA PHE A 26 -44.80 -17.14 6.24
C PHE A 26 -44.06 -17.94 5.16
N LYS A 27 -44.79 -18.45 4.14
CA LYS A 27 -44.18 -19.18 3.02
C LYS A 27 -43.21 -18.30 2.23
N LYS A 28 -43.57 -17.03 1.96
CA LYS A 28 -42.66 -16.06 1.31
C LYS A 28 -41.41 -15.80 2.13
N ILE A 29 -41.53 -15.61 3.45
CA ILE A 29 -40.36 -15.41 4.33
C ILE A 29 -39.48 -16.67 4.32
N GLN A 30 -40.07 -17.86 4.31
CA GLN A 30 -39.32 -19.12 4.24
C GLN A 30 -38.56 -19.26 2.91
N GLU A 31 -39.18 -18.90 1.78
CA GLU A 31 -38.52 -18.84 0.47
C GLU A 31 -37.35 -17.83 0.47
N GLN A 32 -37.57 -16.63 1.04
CA GLN A 32 -36.51 -15.63 1.20
C GLN A 32 -35.35 -16.13 2.08
N ILE A 33 -35.63 -16.84 3.18
CA ILE A 33 -34.59 -17.45 4.03
C ILE A 33 -33.78 -18.48 3.23
N GLN A 34 -34.43 -19.32 2.42
CA GLN A 34 -33.71 -20.32 1.61
C GLN A 34 -32.86 -19.66 0.52
N GLU A 35 -33.37 -18.61 -0.12
CA GLU A 35 -32.61 -17.84 -1.10
C GLU A 35 -31.39 -17.16 -0.46
N GLN A 36 -31.56 -16.52 0.71
CA GLN A 36 -30.46 -15.90 1.43
C GLN A 36 -29.44 -16.93 1.93
N LYS A 37 -29.86 -18.12 2.37
CA LYS A 37 -28.96 -19.23 2.71
C LYS A 37 -28.15 -19.71 1.51
N LYS A 38 -28.76 -19.82 0.33
CA LYS A 38 -28.06 -20.19 -0.90
C LYS A 38 -27.03 -19.11 -1.29
N LYS A 39 -27.42 -17.84 -1.25
CA LYS A 39 -26.50 -16.72 -1.50
C LYS A 39 -25.37 -16.66 -0.46
N LEU A 40 -25.65 -17.00 0.80
CA LEU A 40 -24.64 -17.10 1.85
C LEU A 40 -23.64 -18.23 1.55
N SER A 41 -24.10 -19.42 1.13
CA SER A 41 -23.18 -20.52 0.81
C SER A 41 -22.31 -20.20 -0.42
N GLU A 42 -22.87 -19.52 -1.42
CA GLU A 42 -22.10 -18.98 -2.55
C GLU A 42 -21.08 -17.93 -2.11
N THR A 43 -21.44 -17.06 -1.16
CA THR A 43 -20.53 -16.05 -0.57
C THR A 43 -19.41 -16.71 0.22
N LEU A 44 -19.69 -17.77 0.99
CA LEU A 44 -18.67 -18.54 1.72
C LEU A 44 -17.68 -19.26 0.78
N ARG A 45 -18.18 -19.78 -0.36
CA ARG A 45 -17.30 -20.36 -1.40
C ARG A 45 -16.41 -19.29 -2.03
N ARG A 46 -16.98 -18.11 -2.36
CA ARG A 46 -16.22 -16.97 -2.85
C ARG A 46 -15.18 -16.50 -1.83
N GLU A 47 -15.55 -16.43 -0.55
CA GLU A 47 -14.62 -16.09 0.55
C GLU A 47 -13.44 -17.06 0.61
N SER A 48 -13.69 -18.37 0.57
CA SER A 48 -12.61 -19.37 0.56
C SER A 48 -11.66 -19.18 -0.62
N SER A 49 -12.21 -19.01 -1.84
CA SER A 49 -11.41 -18.79 -3.05
C SER A 49 -10.57 -17.51 -2.95
N VAL A 50 -11.17 -16.42 -2.44
CA VAL A 50 -10.48 -15.15 -2.24
C VAL A 50 -9.39 -15.27 -1.17
N LEU A 51 -9.62 -16.01 -0.09
CA LEU A 51 -8.61 -16.26 0.94
C LEU A 51 -7.43 -17.05 0.39
N ASP A 52 -7.68 -18.09 -0.43
CA ASP A 52 -6.62 -18.86 -1.09
C ASP A 52 -5.78 -17.98 -2.04
N GLU A 53 -6.43 -17.11 -2.81
CA GLU A 53 -5.76 -16.12 -3.65
C GLU A 53 -4.92 -15.13 -2.80
N ILE A 54 -5.48 -14.62 -1.70
CA ILE A 54 -4.81 -13.73 -0.75
C ILE A 54 -3.59 -14.40 -0.14
N ASP A 55 -3.65 -15.68 0.22
CA ASP A 55 -2.52 -16.42 0.77
C ASP A 55 -1.41 -16.59 -0.28
N SER A 56 -1.78 -16.89 -1.52
CA SER A 56 -0.82 -16.93 -2.63
C SER A 56 -0.14 -15.57 -2.85
N VAL A 57 -0.89 -14.47 -2.72
CA VAL A 57 -0.39 -13.09 -2.82
C VAL A 57 0.49 -12.76 -1.62
N ASN A 58 0.12 -13.17 -0.41
CA ASN A 58 0.93 -12.97 0.81
C ASN A 58 2.29 -13.64 0.66
N VAL A 59 2.35 -14.88 0.17
CA VAL A 59 3.63 -15.58 -0.08
C VAL A 59 4.49 -14.84 -1.10
N LYS A 60 3.89 -14.33 -2.18
CA LYS A 60 4.62 -13.51 -3.17
C LYS A 60 5.11 -12.20 -2.54
N LEU A 61 4.29 -11.61 -1.68
CA LEU A 61 4.60 -10.35 -1.01
C LEU A 61 5.73 -10.50 0.00
N THR A 62 5.74 -11.55 0.82
CA THR A 62 6.84 -11.80 1.77
C THR A 62 8.17 -12.05 1.04
N LYS A 63 8.14 -12.76 -0.09
CA LYS A 63 9.32 -12.91 -0.97
C LYS A 63 9.78 -11.55 -1.52
N ALA A 64 8.86 -10.75 -2.05
CA ALA A 64 9.17 -9.41 -2.54
C ALA A 64 9.74 -8.49 -1.46
N GLU A 65 9.24 -8.56 -0.22
CA GLU A 65 9.78 -7.80 0.92
C GLU A 65 11.20 -8.25 1.27
N ALA A 66 11.49 -9.56 1.22
CA ALA A 66 12.83 -10.08 1.46
C ALA A 66 13.82 -9.60 0.39
N GLU A 67 13.42 -9.64 -0.88
CA GLU A 67 14.20 -9.08 -1.99
C GLU A 67 14.45 -7.58 -1.81
N LEU A 68 13.41 -6.82 -1.45
CA LEU A 68 13.51 -5.39 -1.23
C LEU A 68 14.48 -5.06 -0.09
N ARG A 69 14.41 -5.82 1.01
CA ARG A 69 15.38 -5.69 2.12
C ARG A 69 16.82 -5.96 1.64
N LYS A 70 17.02 -6.97 0.79
CA LYS A 70 18.34 -7.25 0.20
C LYS A 70 18.80 -6.10 -0.70
N GLN A 71 17.93 -5.57 -1.56
CA GLN A 71 18.25 -4.43 -2.43
C GLN A 71 18.58 -3.16 -1.63
N ARG A 72 17.85 -2.87 -0.56
CA ARG A 72 18.16 -1.75 0.34
C ARG A 72 19.51 -1.91 1.04
N ARG A 73 19.91 -3.14 1.40
CA ARG A 73 21.25 -3.40 1.93
C ARG A 73 22.34 -3.14 0.89
N ILE A 74 22.12 -3.58 -0.35
CA ILE A 74 23.03 -3.32 -1.46
C ILE A 74 23.16 -1.81 -1.70
N LEU A 75 22.05 -1.06 -1.73
CA LEU A 75 22.08 0.40 -1.85
C LEU A 75 22.95 1.06 -0.77
N LYS A 76 22.74 0.71 0.50
CA LYS A 76 23.55 1.23 1.60
C LYS A 76 25.04 0.90 1.46
N GLN A 77 25.36 -0.30 0.96
CA GLN A 77 26.74 -0.69 0.70
C GLN A 77 27.35 0.13 -0.44
N THR A 78 26.60 0.35 -1.52
CA THR A 78 27.02 1.21 -2.64
C THR A 78 27.21 2.66 -2.20
N GLU A 79 26.34 3.20 -1.35
CA GLU A 79 26.50 4.54 -0.75
C GLU A 79 27.79 4.64 0.07
N ALA A 80 28.07 3.63 0.91
CA ALA A 80 29.30 3.58 1.70
C ALA A 80 30.55 3.50 0.80
N GLU A 81 30.50 2.71 -0.28
CA GLU A 81 31.60 2.62 -1.25
C GLU A 81 31.82 3.94 -2.00
N ILE A 82 30.75 4.64 -2.37
CA ILE A 82 30.80 5.98 -2.96
C ILE A 82 31.50 6.96 -2.01
N ASP A 83 31.16 6.95 -0.74
CA ASP A 83 31.77 7.81 0.28
C ASP A 83 33.26 7.51 0.46
N GLU A 84 33.64 6.23 0.47
CA GLU A 84 35.03 5.80 0.56
C GLU A 84 35.83 6.26 -0.67
N VAL A 85 35.37 5.95 -1.88
CA VAL A 85 36.03 6.37 -3.13
C VAL A 85 36.12 7.89 -3.22
N THR A 86 35.10 8.62 -2.77
CA THR A 86 35.11 10.10 -2.75
C THR A 86 36.20 10.64 -1.81
N LYS A 87 36.37 10.04 -0.62
CA LYS A 87 37.45 10.40 0.31
C LYS A 87 38.82 10.09 -0.27
N GLU A 88 38.97 8.95 -0.91
CA GLU A 88 40.23 8.57 -1.58
C GLU A 88 40.59 9.54 -2.71
N ILE A 89 39.60 9.93 -3.54
CA ILE A 89 39.77 10.94 -4.60
C ILE A 89 40.25 12.27 -4.00
N ALA A 90 39.64 12.73 -2.90
CA ALA A 90 40.03 13.97 -2.23
C ALA A 90 41.48 13.90 -1.71
N GLN A 91 41.88 12.77 -1.13
CA GLN A 91 43.24 12.57 -0.65
C GLN A 91 44.25 12.51 -1.81
N THR A 92 43.93 11.81 -2.90
CA THR A 92 44.78 11.76 -4.11
C THR A 92 44.95 13.14 -4.73
N ARG A 93 43.87 13.94 -4.83
CA ARG A 93 43.94 15.33 -5.32
C ARG A 93 44.86 16.19 -4.46
N LYS A 94 44.74 16.11 -3.13
CA LYS A 94 45.63 16.83 -2.20
C LYS A 94 47.10 16.46 -2.40
N ASN A 95 47.40 15.18 -2.67
CA ASN A 95 48.76 14.72 -2.96
C ASN A 95 49.26 15.24 -4.31
N LEU A 96 48.40 15.20 -5.34
CA LEU A 96 48.70 15.73 -6.67
C LEU A 96 48.99 17.24 -6.62
N ASP A 97 48.22 18.01 -5.84
CA ASP A 97 48.44 19.46 -5.69
C ASP A 97 49.82 19.75 -5.08
N LYS A 98 50.21 19.03 -4.02
CA LYS A 98 51.55 19.15 -3.43
C LYS A 98 52.67 18.81 -4.42
N GLN A 99 52.49 17.73 -5.18
CA GLN A 99 53.46 17.31 -6.21
C GLN A 99 53.54 18.34 -7.34
N LYS A 100 52.39 18.88 -7.77
CA LYS A 100 52.30 19.94 -8.79
C LYS A 100 53.00 21.22 -8.36
N GLU A 101 52.79 21.66 -7.12
CA GLU A 101 53.51 22.81 -6.57
C GLU A 101 55.02 22.60 -6.51
N TRP A 102 55.46 21.41 -6.08
CA TRP A 102 56.89 21.08 -6.05
C TRP A 102 57.49 21.06 -7.47
N LEU A 103 56.81 20.44 -8.43
CA LEU A 103 57.22 20.43 -9.84
C LEU A 103 57.26 21.85 -10.42
N ALA A 104 56.29 22.70 -10.11
CA ALA A 104 56.27 24.10 -10.56
C ALA A 104 57.40 24.94 -9.95
N ARG A 105 57.79 24.70 -8.69
CA ARG A 105 58.98 25.31 -8.09
C ARG A 105 60.25 24.85 -8.81
N LYS A 106 60.37 23.55 -9.06
CA LYS A 106 61.53 22.98 -9.76
C LYS A 106 61.67 23.54 -11.19
N LEU A 107 60.59 23.57 -11.96
CA LEU A 107 60.59 24.11 -13.32
C LEU A 107 61.05 25.59 -13.36
N ARG A 108 60.61 26.40 -12.38
CA ARG A 108 61.10 27.79 -12.25
C ARG A 108 62.59 27.89 -11.96
N ILE A 109 63.13 27.00 -11.14
CA ILE A 109 64.57 26.93 -10.86
C ILE A 109 65.32 26.53 -12.13
N MET A 110 64.88 25.47 -12.80
CA MET A 110 65.50 25.01 -14.06
C MET A 110 65.45 26.06 -15.17
N GLN A 111 64.37 26.85 -15.24
CA GLN A 111 64.27 27.94 -16.20
C GLN A 111 65.23 29.10 -15.88
N ARG A 112 65.47 29.39 -14.60
CA ARG A 112 66.33 30.50 -14.16
C ARG A 112 67.82 30.17 -14.24
N TYR A 113 68.19 28.94 -13.89
CA TYR A 113 69.58 28.52 -13.76
C TYR A 113 70.04 27.59 -14.88
N GLY A 114 69.15 27.14 -15.76
CA GLY A 114 69.48 26.25 -16.87
C GLY A 114 69.23 24.75 -16.56
N TYR A 115 69.20 23.94 -17.62
CA TYR A 115 69.09 22.47 -17.54
C TYR A 115 70.48 21.83 -17.38
N ALA A 116 70.51 20.59 -16.84
CA ALA A 116 71.53 19.51 -16.84
C ALA A 116 73.00 19.72 -17.29
N GLY A 117 73.33 20.65 -18.19
CA GLY A 117 74.70 21.07 -18.51
C GLY A 117 75.47 21.59 -17.29
N ASP A 118 74.76 22.14 -16.30
CA ASP A 118 75.35 22.56 -15.02
C ASP A 118 75.83 21.39 -14.16
N MET A 119 75.30 20.16 -14.29
CA MET A 119 75.79 19.03 -13.48
C MET A 119 77.24 18.68 -13.80
N VAL A 120 77.61 18.70 -15.09
CA VAL A 120 79.00 18.49 -15.52
C VAL A 120 79.87 19.65 -15.06
N MET A 121 79.36 20.88 -15.13
CA MET A 121 80.07 22.08 -14.67
C MET A 121 80.29 22.09 -13.14
N ILE A 122 79.29 21.67 -12.36
CA ILE A 122 79.36 21.51 -10.90
C ILE A 122 80.38 20.42 -10.52
N LEU A 123 80.38 19.29 -11.22
CA LEU A 123 81.37 18.23 -11.01
C LEU A 123 82.79 18.66 -11.41
N MET A 124 82.93 19.51 -12.43
CA MET A 124 84.22 20.07 -12.88
C MET A 124 84.73 21.21 -11.98
N SER A 125 83.87 21.80 -11.15
CA SER A 125 84.23 22.88 -10.22
C SER A 125 84.77 22.42 -8.86
N THR A 126 84.84 21.11 -8.59
CA THR A 126 85.31 20.59 -7.29
C THR A 126 86.83 20.46 -7.25
N GLU A 127 87.44 20.84 -6.12
CA GLU A 127 88.91 20.92 -5.95
C GLU A 127 89.60 19.55 -5.70
N ASP A 128 88.85 18.53 -5.25
CA ASP A 128 89.37 17.18 -4.93
C ASP A 128 88.39 16.05 -5.31
N ILE A 129 88.93 14.89 -5.69
CA ILE A 129 88.22 13.65 -6.04
C ILE A 129 87.26 13.22 -4.92
N SER A 130 87.66 13.38 -3.66
CA SER A 130 86.79 13.05 -2.52
C SER A 130 85.54 13.94 -2.46
N GLN A 131 85.65 15.22 -2.83
CA GLN A 131 84.51 16.12 -2.91
C GLN A 131 83.64 15.79 -4.11
N MET A 132 84.25 15.52 -5.27
CA MET A 132 83.56 15.10 -6.50
C MET A 132 82.67 13.87 -6.25
N MET A 133 83.19 12.84 -5.57
CA MET A 133 82.45 11.62 -5.23
C MET A 133 81.24 11.89 -4.31
N ARG A 134 81.35 12.84 -3.36
CA ARG A 134 80.24 13.24 -2.50
C ARG A 134 79.15 13.96 -3.29
N VAL A 135 79.55 14.92 -4.14
CA VAL A 135 78.63 15.67 -5.01
C VAL A 135 77.91 14.71 -5.97
N TRP A 136 78.63 13.78 -6.58
CA TRP A 136 78.04 12.73 -7.42
C TRP A 136 76.95 11.95 -6.69
N LYS A 137 77.23 11.47 -5.46
CA LYS A 137 76.26 10.70 -4.67
C LYS A 137 75.04 11.52 -4.27
N TYR A 138 75.21 12.82 -3.99
CA TYR A 138 74.08 13.72 -3.73
C TYR A 138 73.23 13.94 -4.97
N LEU A 139 73.84 14.15 -6.13
CA LEU A 139 73.15 14.30 -7.41
C LEU A 139 72.39 13.02 -7.81
N GLU A 140 72.97 11.85 -7.58
CA GLU A 140 72.31 10.56 -7.79
C GLU A 140 71.06 10.42 -6.91
N ASN A 141 71.21 10.68 -5.60
CA ASN A 141 70.11 10.62 -4.64
C ASN A 141 69.00 11.61 -4.98
N LEU A 142 69.36 12.84 -5.38
CA LEU A 142 68.43 13.85 -5.83
C LEU A 142 67.67 13.35 -7.07
N THR A 143 68.37 12.97 -8.13
CA THR A 143 67.75 12.49 -9.38
C THR A 143 66.81 11.31 -9.14
N ARG A 144 67.19 10.39 -8.25
CA ARG A 144 66.35 9.26 -7.82
C ARG A 144 65.06 9.74 -7.13
N TYR A 145 65.17 10.69 -6.19
CA TYR A 145 64.02 11.29 -5.52
C TYR A 145 63.09 12.01 -6.50
N GLU A 146 63.65 12.77 -7.45
CA GLU A 146 62.88 13.48 -8.48
C GLU A 146 62.13 12.52 -9.41
N ASN A 147 62.79 11.45 -9.84
CA ASN A 147 62.16 10.39 -10.63
C ASN A 147 61.02 9.71 -9.85
N ASN A 148 61.20 9.48 -8.55
CA ASN A 148 60.15 8.94 -7.69
C ASN A 148 58.95 9.88 -7.59
N ILE A 149 59.16 11.20 -7.48
CA ILE A 149 58.06 12.18 -7.50
C ILE A 149 57.31 12.14 -8.83
N LEU A 150 58.02 12.13 -9.97
CA LEU A 150 57.37 12.13 -11.27
C LEU A 150 56.60 10.83 -11.54
N SER A 151 57.19 9.69 -11.15
CA SER A 151 56.55 8.38 -11.24
C SER A 151 55.30 8.32 -10.37
N SER A 152 55.39 8.74 -9.10
CA SER A 152 54.23 8.78 -8.20
C SER A 152 53.16 9.77 -8.65
N TYR A 153 53.54 10.92 -9.23
CA TYR A 153 52.59 11.87 -9.80
C TYR A 153 51.80 11.26 -10.97
N ARG A 154 52.47 10.59 -11.91
CA ARG A 154 51.81 9.88 -13.02
C ARG A 154 50.91 8.75 -12.52
N ALA A 155 51.36 7.98 -11.53
CA ALA A 155 50.55 6.93 -10.93
C ALA A 155 49.30 7.49 -10.22
N ASN A 156 49.45 8.58 -9.46
CA ASN A 156 48.35 9.26 -8.80
C ASN A 156 47.34 9.85 -9.78
N LEU A 157 47.77 10.37 -10.94
CA LEU A 157 46.87 10.83 -12.00
C LEU A 157 46.04 9.68 -12.56
N ARG A 158 46.68 8.56 -12.94
CA ARG A 158 45.97 7.38 -13.43
C ARG A 158 44.97 6.84 -12.40
N ALA A 159 45.40 6.73 -11.15
CA ALA A 159 44.53 6.29 -10.05
C ALA A 159 43.37 7.26 -9.81
N LEU A 160 43.57 8.57 -10.03
CA LEU A 160 42.49 9.56 -9.92
C LEU A 160 41.45 9.38 -11.04
N ASP A 161 41.90 9.15 -12.27
CA ASP A 161 41.02 8.93 -13.42
C ASP A 161 40.20 7.64 -13.23
N GLU A 162 40.86 6.52 -12.89
CA GLU A 162 40.21 5.24 -12.61
C GLU A 162 39.17 5.35 -11.48
N LYS A 163 39.52 6.03 -10.38
CA LYS A 163 38.58 6.23 -9.26
C LYS A 163 37.42 7.15 -9.64
N SER A 164 37.66 8.15 -10.48
CA SER A 164 36.62 9.07 -10.95
C SER A 164 35.63 8.36 -11.87
N GLU A 165 36.12 7.49 -12.76
CA GLU A 165 35.27 6.64 -13.59
C GLU A 165 34.48 5.65 -12.74
N LYS A 166 35.14 4.96 -11.79
CA LYS A 166 34.46 4.07 -10.83
C LYS A 166 33.37 4.81 -10.06
N LEU A 167 33.64 6.02 -9.58
CA LEU A 167 32.65 6.85 -8.87
C LEU A 167 31.43 7.18 -9.74
N LEU A 168 31.65 7.50 -11.02
CA LEU A 168 30.57 7.75 -11.97
C LEU A 168 29.68 6.50 -12.13
N VAL A 169 30.30 5.33 -12.33
CA VAL A 169 29.59 4.05 -12.46
C VAL A 169 28.78 3.76 -11.20
N LEU A 170 29.38 3.88 -10.01
CA LEU A 170 28.68 3.64 -8.75
C LEU A 170 27.50 4.58 -8.54
N LYS A 171 27.64 5.88 -8.86
CA LYS A 171 26.53 6.86 -8.75
C LYS A 171 25.38 6.55 -9.70
N THR A 172 25.69 6.23 -10.96
CA THR A 172 24.64 5.86 -11.93
C THR A 172 23.93 4.56 -11.55
N GLU A 173 24.67 3.59 -11.00
CA GLU A 173 24.09 2.36 -10.46
C GLU A 173 23.21 2.64 -9.24
N LEU A 174 23.65 3.50 -8.32
CA LEU A 174 22.89 3.91 -7.15
C LEU A 174 21.56 4.56 -7.56
N GLU A 175 21.57 5.52 -8.48
CA GLU A 175 20.35 6.18 -8.97
C GLU A 175 19.38 5.18 -9.58
N LYS A 176 19.88 4.31 -10.48
CA LYS A 176 19.08 3.28 -11.14
C LYS A 176 18.47 2.29 -10.14
N ASN A 177 19.25 1.83 -9.18
CA ASN A 177 18.80 0.88 -8.18
C ASN A 177 17.82 1.53 -7.18
N THR A 178 18.02 2.80 -6.83
CA THR A 178 17.11 3.57 -5.97
C THR A 178 15.75 3.75 -6.64
N ALA A 179 15.74 4.11 -7.93
CA ALA A 179 14.51 4.20 -8.70
C ALA A 179 13.75 2.86 -8.73
N LYS A 180 14.45 1.74 -9.00
CA LYS A 180 13.85 0.40 -9.00
C LYS A 180 13.29 -0.03 -7.65
N VAL A 181 13.98 0.31 -6.55
CA VAL A 181 13.53 0.01 -5.19
C VAL A 181 12.26 0.81 -4.89
N LYS A 182 12.22 2.10 -5.24
CA LYS A 182 11.05 2.95 -5.06
C LYS A 182 9.83 2.48 -5.87
N THR A 183 10.02 2.06 -7.12
CA THR A 183 8.90 1.52 -7.93
C THR A 183 8.37 0.23 -7.32
N LYS A 184 9.25 -0.71 -6.91
CA LYS A 184 8.83 -1.94 -6.23
C LYS A 184 8.08 -1.64 -4.92
N GLU A 185 8.52 -0.66 -4.15
CA GLU A 185 7.85 -0.24 -2.92
C GLU A 185 6.42 0.24 -3.16
N ASN A 186 6.23 1.07 -4.18
CA ASN A 186 4.91 1.56 -4.55
C ASN A 186 4.01 0.43 -5.05
N GLU A 187 4.51 -0.44 -5.93
CA GLU A 187 3.78 -1.62 -6.41
C GLU A 187 3.35 -2.54 -5.25
N MET A 188 4.22 -2.71 -4.26
CA MET A 188 3.90 -3.50 -3.06
C MET A 188 2.85 -2.82 -2.17
N ALA A 189 2.93 -1.50 -2.01
CA ALA A 189 1.96 -0.74 -1.23
C ALA A 189 0.55 -0.83 -1.85
N GLU A 190 0.45 -0.67 -3.17
CA GLU A 190 -0.82 -0.82 -3.89
C GLU A 190 -1.38 -2.24 -3.75
N LYS A 191 -0.56 -3.27 -3.96
CA LYS A 191 -0.99 -4.67 -3.77
C LYS A 191 -1.47 -4.96 -2.34
N LYS A 192 -0.85 -4.37 -1.31
CA LYS A 192 -1.34 -4.49 0.08
C LYS A 192 -2.70 -3.82 0.25
N ARG A 193 -2.89 -2.66 -0.36
CA ARG A 193 -4.13 -1.89 -0.28
C ARG A 193 -5.28 -2.60 -0.99
N GLU A 194 -5.06 -3.08 -2.22
CA GLU A 194 -6.03 -3.89 -2.97
C GLU A 194 -6.47 -5.10 -2.16
N LYS A 195 -5.51 -5.82 -1.56
CA LYS A 195 -5.78 -6.97 -0.70
C LYS A 195 -6.68 -6.61 0.49
N GLU A 196 -6.40 -5.50 1.17
CA GLU A 196 -7.17 -5.06 2.33
C GLU A 196 -8.61 -4.71 1.95
N VAL A 197 -8.81 -4.02 0.82
CA VAL A 197 -10.13 -3.66 0.31
C VAL A 197 -10.95 -4.89 -0.07
N ILE A 198 -10.34 -5.87 -0.74
CA ILE A 198 -11.02 -7.13 -1.09
C ILE A 198 -11.44 -7.88 0.17
N LEU A 199 -10.54 -7.97 1.15
CA LEU A 199 -10.78 -8.70 2.40
C LEU A 199 -11.85 -8.01 3.27
N SER A 200 -11.89 -6.68 3.32
CA SER A 200 -12.96 -5.96 4.00
C SER A 200 -14.31 -6.16 3.29
N SER A 201 -14.35 -6.03 1.97
CA SER A 201 -15.58 -6.21 1.18
C SER A 201 -16.21 -7.58 1.37
N VAL A 202 -15.41 -8.65 1.37
CA VAL A 202 -15.90 -10.03 1.56
C VAL A 202 -16.43 -10.24 2.99
N ARG A 203 -15.74 -9.69 4.00
CA ARG A 203 -16.18 -9.76 5.40
C ARG A 203 -17.50 -9.00 5.64
N ASP A 204 -17.65 -7.84 5.02
CA ASP A 204 -18.86 -7.03 5.11
C ASP A 204 -20.06 -7.71 4.42
N GLU A 205 -19.86 -8.28 3.22
CA GLU A 205 -20.90 -9.06 2.52
C GLU A 205 -21.39 -10.24 3.38
N LYS A 206 -20.45 -10.98 4.00
CA LYS A 206 -20.77 -12.08 4.91
C LYS A 206 -21.57 -11.62 6.14
N SER A 207 -21.11 -10.56 6.80
CA SER A 207 -21.76 -10.02 7.99
C SER A 207 -23.18 -9.52 7.68
N SER A 208 -23.35 -8.80 6.57
CA SER A 208 -24.65 -8.29 6.14
C SER A 208 -25.64 -9.42 5.83
N ARG A 209 -25.20 -10.47 5.12
CA ARG A 209 -26.07 -11.63 4.82
C ARG A 209 -26.46 -12.39 6.08
N GLN A 210 -25.53 -12.56 7.02
CA GLN A 210 -25.81 -13.23 8.28
C GLN A 210 -26.85 -12.46 9.12
N LYS A 211 -26.75 -11.12 9.16
CA LYS A 211 -27.76 -10.26 9.81
C LYS A 211 -29.12 -10.39 9.15
N MET A 212 -29.19 -10.31 7.82
CA MET A 212 -30.44 -10.47 7.06
C MET A 212 -31.14 -11.82 7.34
N ILE A 213 -30.37 -12.91 7.43
CA ILE A 213 -30.91 -14.24 7.77
C ILE A 213 -31.45 -14.27 9.20
N SER A 214 -30.79 -13.59 10.14
CA SER A 214 -31.24 -13.48 11.53
C SER A 214 -32.57 -12.73 11.62
N GLU A 215 -32.65 -11.56 10.98
CA GLU A 215 -33.85 -10.72 10.95
C GLU A 215 -35.04 -11.44 10.31
N LEU A 216 -34.83 -12.13 9.19
CA LEU A 216 -35.87 -12.92 8.53
C LEU A 216 -36.35 -14.09 9.41
N ARG A 217 -35.46 -14.72 10.18
CA ARG A 217 -35.83 -15.78 11.13
C ARG A 217 -36.65 -15.23 12.30
N GLU A 218 -36.27 -14.08 12.83
CA GLU A 218 -37.06 -13.40 13.87
C GLU A 218 -38.44 -13.01 13.36
N ALA A 219 -38.54 -12.46 12.14
CA ALA A 219 -39.81 -12.14 11.51
C ALA A 219 -40.67 -13.40 11.31
N ALA A 220 -40.09 -14.50 10.84
CA ALA A 220 -40.78 -15.77 10.68
C ALA A 220 -41.33 -16.31 12.02
N ASN A 221 -40.54 -16.23 13.09
CA ASN A 221 -40.96 -16.66 14.42
C ASN A 221 -42.12 -15.82 14.96
N ARG A 222 -42.05 -14.48 14.83
CA ARG A 222 -43.15 -13.59 15.23
C ARG A 222 -44.43 -13.90 14.46
N LEU A 223 -44.32 -14.19 13.16
CA LEU A 223 -45.47 -14.56 12.33
C LEU A 223 -46.06 -15.91 12.75
N LEU A 224 -45.23 -16.89 13.10
CA LEU A 224 -45.69 -18.17 13.65
C LEU A 224 -46.42 -18.01 14.97
N ASP A 225 -45.95 -17.12 15.84
CA ASP A 225 -46.62 -16.85 17.13
C ASP A 225 -47.99 -16.20 16.90
N ILE A 226 -48.10 -15.23 15.98
CA ILE A 226 -49.38 -14.63 15.57
C ILE A 226 -50.31 -15.69 14.96
N ILE A 227 -49.80 -16.58 14.10
CA ILE A 227 -50.59 -17.68 13.53
C ILE A 227 -51.10 -18.59 14.65
N ARG A 228 -50.24 -19.01 15.59
CA ARG A 228 -50.63 -19.85 16.73
C ARG A 228 -51.67 -19.19 17.62
N GLU A 229 -51.55 -17.89 17.88
CA GLU A 229 -52.50 -17.14 18.68
C GLU A 229 -53.84 -16.98 17.96
N SER A 230 -53.82 -16.72 16.64
CA SER A 230 -55.03 -16.65 15.82
C SER A 230 -55.72 -18.01 15.58
N SER A 231 -54.98 -19.12 15.64
CA SER A 231 -55.50 -20.49 15.55
C SER A 231 -55.85 -21.08 16.91
N ARG A 232 -55.37 -20.51 18.02
CA ARG A 232 -56.01 -20.55 19.34
C ARG A 232 -57.26 -19.65 19.39
N LYS A 233 -58.10 -19.72 18.34
CA LYS A 233 -59.52 -19.42 18.53
C LYS A 233 -60.05 -20.49 19.47
N ASP A 234 -60.05 -20.15 20.75
CA ASP A 234 -61.18 -20.35 21.64
C ASP A 234 -62.28 -21.20 21.01
N ASP A 235 -62.40 -22.43 21.50
CA ASP A 235 -63.52 -23.36 21.29
C ASP A 235 -64.81 -22.81 21.92
N TYR A 236 -65.06 -21.50 21.83
CA TYR A 236 -66.39 -20.96 21.95
C TYR A 236 -67.17 -21.41 20.71
N SER A 237 -67.73 -22.61 20.82
CA SER A 237 -68.94 -23.01 20.12
C SER A 237 -70.03 -22.00 20.45
N ALA A 238 -69.98 -20.84 19.79
CA ALA A 238 -71.09 -19.91 19.76
C ALA A 238 -72.19 -20.60 18.94
N LYS A 239 -72.96 -21.46 19.61
CA LYS A 239 -74.32 -21.80 19.17
C LYS A 239 -75.02 -20.45 19.03
N GLY A 240 -75.09 -19.98 17.78
CA GLY A 240 -75.12 -18.56 17.46
C GLY A 240 -76.14 -17.72 18.22
N PHE A 241 -75.85 -16.42 18.33
CA PHE A 241 -76.71 -15.37 18.90
C PHE A 241 -78.18 -15.44 18.44
N GLY A 242 -78.46 -16.07 17.29
CA GLY A 242 -79.81 -16.35 16.82
C GLY A 242 -80.66 -17.19 17.80
N ARG A 243 -80.08 -18.11 18.57
CA ARG A 243 -80.81 -18.90 19.59
C ARG A 243 -81.05 -18.14 20.90
N LEU A 244 -80.30 -17.07 21.15
CA LEU A 244 -80.41 -16.23 22.33
C LEU A 244 -81.17 -14.92 22.05
N LYS A 245 -81.81 -14.81 20.87
CA LYS A 245 -82.59 -13.64 20.48
C LYS A 245 -83.71 -13.38 21.51
N GLY A 246 -83.62 -12.24 22.19
CA GLY A 246 -84.59 -11.82 23.22
C GLY A 246 -84.30 -12.31 24.65
N SER A 247 -83.29 -13.17 24.85
CA SER A 247 -82.88 -13.68 26.18
C SER A 247 -81.48 -13.20 26.59
N LEU A 248 -80.92 -12.23 25.88
CA LEU A 248 -79.62 -11.65 26.20
C LEU A 248 -79.79 -10.64 27.34
N PRO A 249 -78.91 -10.68 28.37
CA PRO A 249 -78.90 -9.67 29.41
C PRO A 249 -78.59 -8.30 28.81
N TRP A 250 -79.20 -7.26 29.37
CA TRP A 250 -78.90 -5.89 28.97
C TRP A 250 -77.44 -5.56 29.31
N PRO A 251 -76.67 -4.97 28.37
CA PRO A 251 -75.26 -4.65 28.60
C PRO A 251 -75.08 -3.54 29.65
N SER A 252 -76.10 -2.73 29.89
CA SER A 252 -76.17 -1.71 30.94
C SER A 252 -77.62 -1.28 31.18
N GLU A 253 -77.91 -0.74 32.36
CA GLU A 253 -79.20 -0.12 32.66
C GLU A 253 -79.19 1.35 32.20
N GLY A 254 -80.01 1.69 31.22
CA GLY A 254 -80.07 3.04 30.67
C GLY A 254 -81.09 3.17 29.53
N ARG A 255 -81.41 4.41 29.14
CA ARG A 255 -82.25 4.67 27.96
C ARG A 255 -81.40 4.62 26.70
N ILE A 256 -81.92 3.99 25.65
CA ILE A 256 -81.27 3.92 24.34
C ILE A 256 -81.18 5.35 23.77
N ALA A 257 -79.95 5.86 23.66
CA ALA A 257 -79.72 7.20 23.14
C ALA A 257 -79.92 7.29 21.62
N ILE A 258 -79.54 6.23 20.87
CA ILE A 258 -79.63 6.16 19.41
C ILE A 258 -80.06 4.74 19.02
N PRO A 259 -81.20 4.57 18.32
CA PRO A 259 -81.63 3.27 17.84
C PRO A 259 -80.78 2.82 16.63
N TYR A 260 -80.62 1.50 16.50
CA TYR A 260 -79.89 0.91 15.39
C TYR A 260 -80.55 1.23 14.04
N GLY A 261 -79.75 1.61 13.04
CA GLY A 261 -80.19 1.85 11.65
C GLY A 261 -80.57 3.29 11.31
N SER A 262 -80.59 4.21 12.27
CA SER A 262 -80.94 5.62 12.03
C SER A 262 -79.76 6.51 11.61
N GLN A 263 -78.54 5.97 11.59
CA GLN A 263 -77.34 6.67 11.11
C GLN A 263 -76.53 5.74 10.20
N LYS A 264 -76.19 6.25 9.01
CA LYS A 264 -75.17 5.68 8.13
C LYS A 264 -73.90 6.46 8.46
N ASP A 265 -72.90 5.81 9.04
CA ASP A 265 -71.58 6.41 9.17
C ASP A 265 -71.01 6.68 7.76
N PRO A 266 -70.34 7.83 7.54
CA PRO A 266 -69.69 8.17 6.28
C PRO A 266 -68.49 7.27 5.95
#